data_AF-A0A7R9QFP2-F1
#
_entry.id   AF-A0A7R9QFP2-F1
#
_cell.length_a   1.000
_cell.length_b   1.000
_cell.length_c   1.000
_cell.angle_alpha   90.00
_cell.angle_beta   90.00
_cell.angle_gamma   90.00
#
_symmetry.space_group_name_H-M   'P 1'
#
loop_
_entity.id
_entity.type
_entity.pdbx_description
1 polymer ?
#
loop_
_entity_poly.entity_id
_entity_poly.type
_entity_poly.pdbx_seq_one_letter_code
_entity_poly.pdbx_strand_id
1 'polypeptide(L)'
;MEMSIKWELKEMFDSLISAPKYHLALEGCLVMCVLWLLFHKSYKPESTKLTEKEKEELIAEWTPEPLVPDTPSDHYALNPRIVTSKLGKRI
;
A
#
# COMPACT_ATOMS: atom_id res chain seq x y z
N MET A 1 -12.02 -26.23 35.32
CA MET A 1 -11.61 -24.95 34.71
C MET A 1 -12.72 -24.40 33.80
N GLU A 2 -13.19 -25.16 32.81
CA GLU A 2 -14.27 -24.72 31.89
C GLU A 2 -15.58 -24.33 32.58
N MET A 3 -16.01 -25.06 33.61
CA MET A 3 -17.23 -24.74 34.35
C MET A 3 -17.12 -23.41 35.12
N SER A 4 -15.98 -23.12 35.73
CA SER A 4 -15.74 -21.85 36.43
C SER A 4 -15.83 -20.69 35.43
N ILE A 5 -15.16 -20.78 34.27
CA ILE A 5 -15.23 -19.74 33.22
C ILE A 5 -16.67 -19.47 32.77
N LYS A 6 -17.49 -20.52 32.60
CA LYS A 6 -18.91 -20.38 32.22
C LYS A 6 -19.73 -19.63 33.28
N TRP A 7 -19.45 -19.87 34.57
CA TRP A 7 -20.13 -19.20 35.68
C TRP A 7 -19.69 -17.74 35.84
N GLU A 8 -18.39 -17.48 35.79
CA GLU A 8 -17.83 -16.12 35.86
C GLU A 8 -18.36 -15.24 34.71
N LEU A 9 -18.43 -15.78 33.49
CA LEU A 9 -19.01 -15.06 32.35
C LEU A 9 -20.50 -14.75 32.58
N LYS A 10 -21.27 -15.70 33.10
CA LYS A 10 -22.69 -15.49 33.41
C LYS A 10 -22.88 -14.36 34.42
N GLU A 11 -22.09 -14.34 35.49
CA GLU A 11 -22.15 -13.29 36.51
C GLU A 11 -21.75 -11.92 35.95
N MET A 12 -20.74 -11.87 35.07
CA MET A 12 -20.40 -10.66 34.32
C MET A 12 -21.58 -10.17 33.47
N PHE A 13 -22.21 -11.04 32.68
CA PHE A 13 -23.36 -10.65 31.86
C PHE A 13 -24.57 -10.22 32.70
N ASP A 14 -24.85 -10.92 33.80
CA ASP A 14 -25.96 -10.57 34.70
C ASP A 14 -25.73 -9.18 35.32
N SER A 15 -24.50 -8.84 35.71
CA SER A 15 -24.16 -7.51 36.21
C SER A 15 -24.30 -6.41 35.14
N LEU A 16 -23.98 -6.73 33.88
CA LEU A 16 -24.08 -5.83 32.74
C LEU A 16 -25.54 -5.50 32.41
N ILE A 17 -26.44 -6.49 32.49
CA ILE A 17 -27.86 -6.34 32.19
C ILE A 17 -28.66 -5.74 33.37
N SER A 18 -28.18 -5.90 34.60
CA SER A 18 -28.78 -5.31 35.81
C SER A 18 -28.64 -3.78 35.88
N ALA A 19 -27.70 -3.20 35.13
CA ALA A 19 -27.46 -1.77 35.09
C ALA A 19 -28.67 -0.97 34.55
N PRO A 20 -28.76 0.35 34.84
CA PRO A 20 -29.84 1.20 34.35
C PRO A 20 -30.01 1.09 32.83
N LYS A 21 -31.24 0.83 32.37
CA LYS A 21 -31.59 0.52 30.97
C LYS A 21 -31.04 1.52 29.96
N TYR A 22 -30.96 2.80 30.33
CA TYR A 22 -30.43 3.87 29.48
C TYR A 22 -28.93 3.72 29.20
N HIS A 23 -28.15 3.29 30.18
CA HIS A 23 -26.70 3.08 30.01
C HIS A 23 -26.44 1.89 29.08
N LEU A 24 -27.18 0.80 29.25
CA LEU A 24 -27.09 -0.38 28.37
C LEU A 24 -27.46 -0.04 26.91
N ALA A 25 -28.51 0.74 26.72
CA ALA A 25 -28.92 1.21 25.39
C ALA A 25 -27.87 2.15 24.75
N LEU A 26 -27.31 3.06 25.53
CA LEU A 26 -26.24 3.97 25.09
C LEU A 26 -24.97 3.20 24.72
N GLU A 27 -24.56 2.24 25.54
CA GLU A 27 -23.39 1.41 25.30
C GLU A 27 -23.57 0.53 24.06
N GLY A 28 -24.74 -0.08 23.88
CA GLY A 28 -25.08 -0.81 22.65
C GLY A 28 -25.06 0.08 21.40
N CYS A 29 -25.58 1.31 21.53
CA CYS A 29 -25.52 2.30 20.45
C CYS A 29 -24.06 2.69 20.14
N LEU A 30 -23.21 2.91 21.14
CA LEU A 30 -21.79 3.21 20.96
C LEU A 30 -21.05 2.09 20.24
N VAL A 31 -21.25 0.84 20.64
CA VAL A 31 -20.65 -0.32 19.97
C VAL A 31 -21.14 -0.42 18.52
N MET A 32 -22.43 -0.20 18.29
CA MET A 32 -23.00 -0.19 16.93
C MET A 32 -22.43 0.96 16.09
N CYS A 33 -22.25 2.14 16.66
CA CYS A 33 -21.60 3.29 16.01
C CYS A 33 -20.14 2.99 15.68
N VAL A 34 -19.39 2.34 16.56
CA VAL A 34 -17.99 1.95 16.30
C VAL A 34 -17.93 0.95 15.15
N LEU A 35 -18.76 -0.10 15.17
CA LEU A 35 -18.83 -1.07 14.07
C LEU A 35 -19.22 -0.37 12.76
N TRP A 36 -20.26 0.47 12.80
CA TRP A 36 -20.69 1.24 11.65
C TRP A 36 -19.58 2.14 11.12
N LEU A 37 -18.83 2.85 11.97
CA LEU A 37 -17.71 3.68 11.56
C LEU A 37 -16.56 2.86 10.96
N LEU A 38 -16.25 1.69 11.52
CA LEU A 38 -15.22 0.81 10.98
C LEU A 38 -15.60 0.28 9.58
N PHE A 39 -16.85 -0.10 9.37
CA PHE A 39 -17.32 -0.58 8.07
C PHE A 39 -17.58 0.55 7.06
N HIS A 40 -18.13 1.67 7.50
CA HIS A 40 -18.42 2.84 6.68
C HIS A 40 -17.12 3.54 6.23
N LYS A 41 -16.08 3.52 7.07
CA LYS A 41 -14.75 4.05 6.74
C LYS A 41 -13.79 3.01 6.17
N SER A 42 -14.26 1.79 5.88
CA SER A 42 -13.63 0.95 4.86
C SER A 42 -13.94 1.55 3.48
N TYR A 43 -13.51 2.82 3.32
CA TYR A 43 -13.27 3.45 2.06
C TYR A 43 -12.35 2.47 1.35
N LYS A 44 -12.89 1.78 0.33
CA LYS A 44 -12.09 0.91 -0.51
C LYS A 44 -10.89 1.77 -0.91
N PRO A 45 -9.67 1.49 -0.44
CA PRO A 45 -8.55 2.17 -1.02
C PRO A 45 -8.61 1.71 -2.47
N GLU A 46 -8.85 2.65 -3.37
CA GLU A 46 -8.82 2.45 -4.82
C GLU A 46 -7.39 2.12 -5.28
N SER A 47 -6.52 1.66 -4.37
CA SER A 47 -5.30 0.96 -4.67
C SER A 47 -5.64 -0.48 -5.05
N THR A 48 -5.57 -0.74 -6.35
CA THR A 48 -4.94 -1.96 -6.88
C THR A 48 -5.62 -3.30 -6.55
N LYS A 49 -6.80 -3.52 -7.13
CA LYS A 49 -7.01 -4.78 -7.84
C LYS A 49 -7.06 -4.46 -9.34
N LEU A 50 -5.94 -4.00 -9.89
CA LEU A 50 -5.68 -4.23 -11.31
C LEU A 50 -5.69 -5.75 -11.45
N THR A 51 -6.72 -6.26 -12.10
CA THR A 51 -6.87 -7.66 -12.45
C THR A 51 -5.61 -8.09 -13.19
N GLU A 52 -5.13 -9.33 -13.03
CA GLU A 52 -3.86 -9.79 -13.64
C GLU A 52 -3.73 -9.37 -15.13
N LYS A 53 -4.87 -9.35 -15.83
CA LYS A 53 -5.04 -8.92 -17.22
C LYS A 53 -4.69 -7.45 -17.50
N GLU A 54 -5.10 -6.52 -16.63
CA GLU A 54 -4.83 -5.09 -16.84
C GLU A 54 -3.35 -4.75 -16.59
N LYS A 55 -2.69 -5.53 -15.71
CA LYS A 55 -1.24 -5.42 -15.53
C LYS A 55 -0.47 -5.93 -16.74
N GLU A 56 -0.90 -7.05 -17.33
CA GLU A 56 -0.29 -7.60 -18.54
C GLU A 56 -0.42 -6.64 -19.73
N GLU A 57 -1.57 -5.98 -19.87
CA GLU A 57 -1.79 -4.97 -20.91
C GLU A 57 -0.91 -3.72 -20.70
N LEU A 58 -0.80 -3.23 -19.46
CA LEU A 58 0.10 -2.13 -19.11
C LEU A 58 1.59 -2.46 -19.32
N ILE A 59 2.00 -3.71 -19.08
CA ILE A 59 3.38 -4.16 -19.34
C ILE A 59 3.64 -4.27 -20.85
N ALA A 60 2.65 -4.71 -21.64
CA ALA A 60 2.76 -4.81 -23.09
C ALA A 60 2.82 -3.43 -23.78
N GLU A 61 2.10 -2.45 -23.26
CA GLU A 61 2.09 -1.08 -23.79
C GLU A 61 3.26 -0.22 -23.28
N TRP A 62 3.96 -0.66 -22.24
CA TRP A 62 5.08 0.10 -21.69
C TRP A 62 6.27 0.15 -22.63
N THR A 63 6.56 1.35 -23.13
CA THR A 63 7.79 1.65 -23.86
C THR A 63 8.75 2.41 -22.93
N PRO A 64 9.99 1.92 -22.73
CA PRO A 64 10.93 2.58 -21.83
C PRO A 64 11.31 3.94 -22.40
N GLU A 65 11.29 4.97 -21.55
CA GLU A 65 11.82 6.27 -21.92
C GLU A 65 13.32 6.13 -22.23
N PRO A 66 13.80 6.62 -23.39
CA PRO A 66 15.20 6.56 -23.72
C PRO A 66 15.99 7.37 -22.68
N LEU A 67 16.89 6.69 -21.96
CA LEU A 67 17.71 7.28 -20.88
C LEU A 67 18.58 8.45 -21.34
N VAL A 68 18.72 8.65 -22.64
CA VAL A 68 19.52 9.70 -23.26
C VAL A 68 18.73 10.25 -24.45
N PRO A 69 18.61 11.58 -24.58
CA PRO A 69 18.06 12.17 -25.81
C PRO A 69 18.90 11.75 -27.01
N ASP A 70 18.26 11.67 -28.19
CA ASP A 70 18.96 11.36 -29.44
C ASP A 70 20.14 12.30 -29.62
N THR A 71 21.34 11.73 -29.47
CA THR A 71 22.57 12.52 -29.49
C THR A 71 22.87 12.82 -30.95
N PRO A 72 23.04 14.10 -31.35
CA PRO A 72 23.42 14.43 -32.72
C PRO A 72 24.72 13.71 -33.08
N SER A 73 24.78 13.13 -34.28
CA SER A 73 25.91 12.31 -34.76
C SER A 73 27.25 13.05 -34.79
N ASP A 74 27.22 14.38 -34.71
CA ASP A 74 28.39 15.28 -34.65
C ASP A 74 28.88 15.60 -33.22
N HIS A 75 28.35 14.91 -32.20
CA HIS A 75 28.76 15.17 -30.82
C HIS A 75 30.21 14.71 -30.56
N TYR A 76 31.02 15.59 -29.95
CA TYR A 76 32.44 15.35 -29.64
C TYR A 76 32.70 14.06 -28.84
N ALA A 77 31.74 13.64 -27.99
CA ALA A 77 31.84 12.39 -27.24
C ALA A 77 31.72 11.12 -28.10
N LEU A 78 31.12 11.20 -29.30
CA LEU A 78 31.01 10.08 -30.24
C LEU A 78 32.24 9.96 -31.16
N ASN A 79 32.89 11.09 -31.48
CA ASN A 79 34.08 11.14 -32.34
C ASN A 79 35.31 11.69 -31.58
N PRO A 80 35.87 10.93 -30.63
CA PRO A 80 37.06 11.37 -29.91
C PRO A 80 38.26 11.46 -30.86
N ARG A 81 39.13 12.46 -30.64
CA ARG A 81 40.39 12.58 -31.36
C ARG A 81 41.36 11.48 -30.93
N ILE A 82 41.43 10.42 -31.73
CA ILE A 82 42.39 9.33 -31.52
C ILE A 82 43.77 9.79 -31.98
N VAL A 83 44.72 9.93 -31.05
CA VAL A 83 46.11 10.26 -31.37
C VAL A 83 46.92 8.96 -31.40
N THR A 84 47.12 8.40 -32.59
CA THR A 84 47.91 7.17 -32.82
C THR A 84 49.42 7.42 -32.84
N SER A 85 49.91 8.48 -32.19
CA SER A 85 51.35 8.74 -32.16
C SER A 85 52.06 7.71 -31.29
N LYS A 86 53.26 7.28 -31.69
CA LYS A 86 54.12 6.46 -30.83
C LYS A 86 54.41 7.24 -29.54
N LEU A 87 53.88 6.75 -28.43
CA LEU A 87 54.17 7.22 -27.07
C LEU A 87 55.70 7.29 -26.88
N GLY A 88 56.22 8.48 -26.53
CA GLY A 88 57.62 8.64 -26.14
C GLY A 88 58.51 9.56 -26.99
N LYS A 89 58.01 10.24 -28.03
CA LYS A 89 58.82 11.25 -28.74
C LYS A 89 58.87 12.55 -27.92
N ARG A 90 59.93 12.71 -27.13
CA ARG A 90 60.26 13.96 -26.41
C ARG A 90 60.86 14.94 -27.42
N ILE A 91 60.30 16.15 -27.49
CA ILE A 91 60.83 17.27 -28.29
C ILE A 91 62.06 17.82 -27.58
#